data_AF-A0A0F5JQQ2-F1
#
_entry.id   AF-A0A0F5JQQ2-F1
#
_cell.length_a   1.000
_cell.length_b   1.000
_cell.length_c   1.000
_cell.angle_alpha   90.00
_cell.angle_beta   90.00
_cell.angle_gamma   90.00
#
_symmetry.space_group_name_H-M   'P 1'
#
loop_
_entity.id
_entity.type
_entity.pdbx_description
1 polymer ?
#
loop_
_entity_poly.entity_id
_entity_poly.type
_entity_poly.pdbx_seq_one_letter_code
_entity_poly.pdbx_strand_id
1 'polypeptide(L)'
;MNRQEFEELELQVQQSNLPLKSYLQQIGVSYSTYHYRRRKCSADSNSVRQELAPISFKQAVTESFQEEQLLYGVALLFPNGLRAHFGSGSKDILMEVLSQSLRGGHV
;
A
#
# COMPACT_ATOMS: atom_id res chain seq x y z
N MET A 1 -0.23 -24.27 12.59
CA MET A 1 -0.61 -22.89 12.26
C MET A 1 -0.47 -22.64 10.77
N ASN A 2 -1.51 -22.92 10.00
CA ASN A 2 -1.62 -22.63 8.59
C ASN A 2 -1.98 -21.14 8.38
N ARG A 3 -2.06 -20.68 7.12
CA ARG A 3 -2.37 -19.27 6.81
C ARG A 3 -3.75 -18.87 7.31
N GLN A 4 -4.78 -19.68 7.04
CA GLN A 4 -6.16 -19.44 7.51
C GLN A 4 -6.22 -19.42 9.04
N GLU A 5 -5.58 -20.38 9.70
CA GLU A 5 -5.49 -20.43 11.17
C GLU A 5 -4.85 -19.15 11.76
N PHE A 6 -3.91 -18.53 11.04
CA PHE A 6 -3.29 -17.26 11.46
C PHE A 6 -4.21 -16.05 11.24
N GLU A 7 -4.92 -15.99 10.11
CA GLU A 7 -5.88 -14.91 9.80
C GLU A 7 -7.05 -14.90 10.80
N GLU A 8 -7.59 -16.08 11.14
CA GLU A 8 -8.61 -16.22 12.19
C GLU A 8 -8.08 -15.79 13.56
N LEU A 9 -6.85 -16.18 13.89
CA LEU A 9 -6.20 -15.80 15.14
C LEU A 9 -5.95 -14.29 15.23
N GLU A 10 -5.58 -13.61 14.13
CA GLU A 10 -5.45 -12.14 14.11
C GLU A 10 -6.79 -11.46 14.36
N LEU A 11 -7.87 -11.95 13.76
CA LEU A 11 -9.21 -11.40 13.98
C LEU A 11 -9.62 -11.55 15.45
N GLN A 12 -9.39 -12.72 16.03
CA GLN A 12 -9.72 -12.97 17.44
C GLN A 12 -8.88 -12.13 18.39
N VAL A 13 -7.58 -11.93 18.11
CA VAL A 13 -6.71 -11.01 18.87
C VAL A 13 -7.30 -9.60 18.87
N GLN A 14 -7.71 -9.08 17.71
CA GLN A 14 -8.29 -7.74 17.57
C GLN A 14 -9.61 -7.59 18.34
N GLN A 15 -10.43 -8.64 18.37
CA GLN A 15 -11.72 -8.65 19.07
C GLN A 15 -11.60 -8.87 20.58
N SER A 16 -10.53 -9.53 21.03
CA SER A 16 -10.38 -9.97 22.43
C SER A 16 -10.23 -8.81 23.42
N ASN A 17 -9.87 -7.60 22.98
CA ASN A 17 -9.51 -6.45 23.82
C ASN A 17 -8.42 -6.75 24.88
N LEU A 18 -7.76 -7.91 24.79
CA LEU A 18 -6.71 -8.34 25.71
C LEU A 18 -5.34 -7.96 25.15
N PRO A 19 -4.33 -7.79 26.02
CA PRO A 19 -2.94 -7.72 25.57
C PRO A 19 -2.59 -8.99 24.78
N LEU A 20 -1.97 -8.82 23.60
CA LEU A 20 -1.60 -9.90 22.68
C LEU A 20 -0.96 -11.10 23.41
N LYS A 21 -0.01 -10.84 24.31
CA LYS A 21 0.73 -11.88 25.02
C LYS A 21 -0.19 -12.72 25.94
N SER A 22 -1.13 -12.08 26.62
CA SER A 22 -2.12 -12.74 27.49
C SER A 22 -3.09 -13.59 26.66
N TYR A 23 -3.57 -13.05 25.54
CA TYR A 23 -4.45 -13.78 24.64
C TYR A 23 -3.75 -15.02 24.04
N LEU A 24 -2.54 -14.86 23.51
CA LEU A 24 -1.74 -15.97 22.97
C LEU A 24 -1.46 -17.06 24.02
N GLN A 25 -1.21 -16.66 25.27
CA GLN A 25 -1.03 -17.60 26.37
C GLN A 25 -2.31 -18.40 26.66
N GLN A 26 -3.48 -17.76 26.62
CA GLN A 26 -4.77 -18.41 26.86
C GLN A 26 -5.09 -19.49 25.81
N ILE A 27 -4.73 -19.25 24.55
CA ILE A 27 -4.94 -20.19 23.45
C ILE A 27 -3.77 -21.18 23.27
N GLY A 28 -2.74 -21.12 24.11
CA GLY A 28 -1.58 -22.02 24.06
C GLY A 28 -0.62 -21.78 22.89
N VAL A 29 -0.66 -20.60 22.26
CA VAL A 29 0.23 -20.24 21.15
C VAL A 29 1.44 -19.47 21.69
N SER A 30 2.65 -19.92 21.34
CA SER A 30 3.85 -19.20 21.75
C SER A 30 4.02 -17.88 21.00
N TYR A 31 4.54 -16.87 21.70
CA TYR A 31 4.78 -15.54 21.14
C TYR A 31 5.67 -15.56 19.88
N SER A 32 6.72 -16.39 19.88
CA SER A 32 7.63 -16.55 18.74
C SER A 32 6.92 -17.13 17.51
N THR A 33 6.01 -18.09 17.71
CA THR A 33 5.23 -18.70 16.62
C THR A 33 4.32 -17.68 15.96
N TYR A 34 3.61 -16.87 16.76
CA TYR A 34 2.78 -15.78 16.26
C TYR A 34 3.59 -14.77 15.43
N HIS A 35 4.71 -14.29 15.96
CA HIS A 35 5.53 -13.30 15.27
C HIS A 35 6.21 -13.82 14.01
N TYR A 36 6.67 -15.07 14.01
CA TYR A 36 7.21 -15.71 12.81
C TYR A 36 6.16 -15.76 11.70
N ARG A 37 4.92 -16.15 12.04
CA ARG A 37 3.81 -16.23 11.07
C ARG A 37 3.39 -14.86 10.57
N ARG A 38 3.30 -13.86 11.46
CA ARG A 38 3.02 -12.47 11.07
C ARG A 38 4.04 -11.92 10.08
N ARG A 39 5.33 -12.16 10.30
CA ARG A 39 6.40 -11.77 9.35
C ARG A 39 6.26 -12.51 8.02
N LYS A 40 5.98 -13.82 8.06
CA LYS A 40 5.83 -14.65 6.86
C LYS A 40 4.62 -14.23 6.01
N CYS A 41 3.47 -13.96 6.64
CA CYS A 41 2.27 -13.48 5.95
C CYS A 41 2.42 -12.06 5.39
N SER A 42 3.20 -11.19 6.03
CA SER A 42 3.50 -9.83 5.51
C SER A 42 4.35 -9.87 4.23
N ALA A 43 5.26 -10.85 4.12
CA ALA A 43 6.05 -11.04 2.91
C ALA A 43 5.18 -11.55 1.74
N ASP A 44 4.20 -12.41 2.02
CA ASP A 44 3.25 -12.93 1.04
C ASP A 44 2.20 -11.88 0.59
N SER A 45 1.89 -10.87 1.41
CA SER A 45 0.97 -9.77 1.04
C SER A 45 1.64 -8.68 0.22
N ASN A 46 2.94 -8.45 0.41
CA ASN A 46 3.72 -7.47 -0.34
C ASN A 46 3.90 -7.83 -1.83
N SER A 47 3.62 -9.08 -2.22
CA SER A 47 3.65 -9.51 -3.62
C SER A 47 2.30 -9.38 -4.35
N VAL A 48 1.17 -9.20 -3.63
CA VAL A 48 -0.18 -9.31 -4.24
C VAL A 48 -1.08 -8.08 -4.07
N ARG A 49 -0.81 -7.13 -3.17
CA ARG A 49 -1.70 -5.95 -3.01
C ARG A 49 -0.93 -4.64 -2.79
N GLN A 50 -0.39 -4.10 -3.87
CA GLN A 50 -0.31 -2.63 -4.01
C GLN A 50 -1.69 -2.15 -4.49
N GLU A 51 -2.67 -2.19 -3.58
CA GLU A 51 -3.98 -1.60 -3.84
C GLU A 51 -3.78 -0.08 -3.91
N LEU A 52 -3.90 0.46 -5.12
CA LEU A 52 -3.69 1.88 -5.40
C LEU A 52 -4.62 2.70 -4.49
N ALA A 53 -4.04 3.59 -3.69
CA ALA A 53 -4.81 4.42 -2.76
C ALA A 53 -5.86 5.27 -3.52
N PRO A 54 -7.09 5.41 -2.99
CA PRO A 54 -8.11 6.25 -3.61
C PRO A 54 -7.64 7.70 -3.76
N ILE A 55 -7.80 8.25 -4.97
CA ILE A 55 -7.42 9.63 -5.29
C ILE A 55 -8.37 10.57 -4.55
N SER A 56 -7.82 11.46 -3.71
CA SER A 56 -8.57 12.56 -3.09
C SER A 56 -7.89 13.90 -3.46
N PHE A 57 -8.67 14.81 -4.04
CA PHE A 57 -8.20 16.14 -4.43
C PHE A 57 -8.21 17.07 -3.21
N LYS A 58 -7.03 17.50 -2.74
CA LYS A 58 -6.90 18.63 -1.81
C LYS A 58 -5.93 19.67 -2.37
N GLN A 59 -6.24 20.93 -2.08
CA GLN A 59 -5.68 22.14 -2.68
C GLN A 59 -4.17 22.28 -2.43
N ALA A 60 -3.44 22.68 -3.48
CA ALA A 60 -1.98 22.63 -3.59
C ALA A 60 -1.24 23.54 -2.60
N VAL A 61 -0.20 23.00 -1.95
CA VAL A 61 0.86 23.76 -1.29
C VAL A 61 2.13 23.59 -2.13
N THR A 62 2.64 24.70 -2.65
CA THR A 62 3.88 24.76 -3.43
C THR A 62 5.07 24.71 -2.47
N GLU A 63 5.79 23.59 -2.45
CA GLU A 63 7.14 23.53 -1.89
C GLU A 63 8.14 23.06 -2.95
N SER A 64 9.16 23.88 -3.16
CA SER A 64 10.28 23.68 -4.06
C SER A 64 11.28 22.68 -3.48
N PHE A 65 11.64 21.64 -4.22
CA PHE A 65 12.79 20.79 -3.88
C PHE A 65 13.70 20.52 -5.09
N GLN A 66 14.99 20.50 -4.78
CA GLN A 66 16.16 20.57 -5.66
C GLN A 66 16.21 19.52 -6.78
N GLU A 67 16.76 20.02 -7.89
CA GLU A 67 17.15 19.37 -9.12
C GLU A 67 18.34 18.41 -8.89
N GLU A 68 18.10 17.09 -8.79
CA GLU A 68 19.22 16.12 -8.88
C GLU A 68 18.79 14.72 -9.38
N GLN A 69 18.50 14.65 -10.68
CA GLN A 69 18.84 13.58 -11.63
C GLN A 69 18.02 13.89 -12.89
N LEU A 70 18.70 14.05 -14.03
CA LEU A 70 18.09 14.08 -15.36
C LEU A 70 17.45 12.71 -15.64
N LEU A 71 16.33 12.41 -14.97
CA LEU A 71 15.45 11.31 -15.30
C LEU A 71 14.73 11.73 -16.58
N TYR A 72 15.36 11.45 -17.72
CA TYR A 72 14.73 11.57 -19.04
C TYR A 72 13.46 10.70 -19.01
N GLY A 73 12.31 11.35 -18.92
CA GLY A 73 11.04 10.71 -18.60
C GLY A 73 9.92 11.73 -18.35
N VAL A 74 8.71 11.23 -18.08
CA VAL A 74 7.55 12.07 -17.74
C VAL A 74 7.24 11.91 -16.26
N ALA A 75 6.97 13.01 -15.55
CA ALA A 75 6.54 12.96 -14.16
C ALA A 75 5.09 13.46 -14.03
N LEU A 76 4.25 12.70 -13.32
CA LEU A 76 2.94 13.16 -12.88
C LEU A 76 3.05 13.67 -11.45
N LEU A 77 2.54 14.88 -11.22
CA LEU A 77 2.39 15.46 -9.90
C LEU A 77 0.92 15.34 -9.50
N PHE A 78 0.66 14.68 -8.37
CA PHE A 78 -0.66 14.55 -7.80
C PHE A 78 -0.92 15.69 -6.81
N PRO A 79 -2.19 16.11 -6.62
CA PRO A 79 -2.55 17.18 -5.69
C PRO A 79 -2.13 16.92 -4.23
N ASN A 80 -1.97 15.65 -3.85
CA ASN A 80 -1.49 15.24 -2.53
C ASN A 80 0.03 15.34 -2.36
N GLY A 81 0.74 15.93 -3.32
CA GLY A 81 2.20 16.06 -3.31
C GLY A 81 2.94 14.79 -3.72
N LEU A 82 2.24 13.69 -4.04
CA LEU A 82 2.90 12.52 -4.61
C LEU A 82 3.37 12.80 -6.03
N ARG A 83 4.50 12.21 -6.38
CA ARG A 83 5.08 12.28 -7.72
C ARG A 83 5.31 10.88 -8.25
N ALA A 84 4.75 10.59 -9.42
CA ALA A 84 5.04 9.36 -10.15
C ALA A 84 5.98 9.67 -11.30
N HIS A 85 7.09 8.92 -11.38
CA HIS A 85 8.07 9.04 -12.44
C HIS A 85 7.90 7.90 -13.44
N PHE A 86 7.81 8.24 -14.71
CA PHE A 86 7.79 7.29 -15.80
C PHE A 86 9.07 7.44 -16.62
N GLY A 87 9.74 6.32 -16.92
CA GLY A 87 10.98 6.31 -17.69
C GLY A 87 10.81 6.80 -19.12
N SER A 88 11.92 7.08 -19.81
CA SER A 88 11.91 7.50 -21.21
C SER A 88 11.14 6.51 -22.11
N GLY A 89 10.33 7.03 -23.05
CA GLY A 89 9.51 6.23 -23.98
C GLY A 89 8.12 5.84 -23.48
N SER A 90 7.76 6.18 -22.24
CA SER A 90 6.45 5.86 -21.63
C SER A 90 5.33 6.87 -21.91
N LYS A 91 5.62 7.96 -22.65
CA LYS A 91 4.71 9.09 -22.84
C LYS A 91 3.38 8.67 -23.46
N ASP A 92 3.41 7.86 -24.51
CA ASP A 92 2.19 7.54 -25.28
C ASP A 92 1.25 6.65 -24.47
N ILE A 93 1.82 5.66 -23.76
CA ILE A 93 1.07 4.79 -22.84
C ILE A 93 0.48 5.61 -21.69
N LEU A 94 1.24 6.55 -21.13
CA LEU A 94 0.76 7.44 -20.08
C LEU A 94 -0.43 8.29 -20.57
N MET A 95 -0.31 8.88 -21.76
CA MET A 95 -1.38 9.69 -22.36
C MET A 95 -2.62 8.86 -22.67
N GLU A 96 -2.46 7.60 -23.09
CA GLU A 96 -3.57 6.68 -23.32
C GLU A 96 -4.31 6.37 -22.01
N VAL A 97 -3.59 6.00 -20.95
CA VAL A 97 -4.17 5.71 -19.62
C VAL A 97 -4.92 6.92 -19.07
N LEU A 98 -4.34 8.12 -19.16
CA LEU A 98 -4.99 9.36 -18.71
C LEU A 98 -6.25 9.64 -19.53
N SER A 99 -6.19 9.48 -20.84
CA SER A 99 -7.33 9.71 -21.73
C SER A 99 -8.47 8.73 -21.48
N GLN A 100 -8.16 7.45 -21.22
CA GLN A 100 -9.16 6.45 -20.87
C GLN A 100 -9.79 6.74 -19.50
N SER A 101 -8.97 7.14 -18.53
CA SER A 101 -9.43 7.48 -17.17
C SER A 101 -10.36 8.71 -17.17
N LEU A 102 -10.12 9.68 -18.06
CA LEU A 102 -10.96 10.87 -18.21
C LEU A 102 -12.24 10.65 -19.04
N ARG A 103 -12.27 9.62 -19.91
CA ARG A 103 -13.48 9.27 -20.70
C ARG A 103 -14.64 8.78 -19.83
N GLY A 104 -14.36 8.26 -18.63
CA GLY A 104 -15.37 7.81 -17.66
C GLY A 104 -15.94 8.91 -16.76
N GLY A 105 -15.63 10.19 -17.02
CA GLY A 105 -16.06 11.31 -16.19
C GLY A 105 -17.59 11.50 -16.18
N HIS A 106 -18.24 10.97 -15.15
CA HIS A 106 -19.42 11.59 -14.56
C HIS A 106 -19.00 12.98 -14.06
N VAL A 107 -19.37 14.02 -14.81
CA VAL A 107 -19.49 15.40 -14.31
C VAL A 107 -20.83 15.52 -13.60
#